data_AF-A0A8J6ZFW6-F1
#
_entry.id   AF-A0A8J6ZFW6-F1
#
_cell.length_a   1.000
_cell.length_b   1.000
_cell.length_c   1.000
_cell.angle_alpha   90.00
_cell.angle_beta   90.00
_cell.angle_gamma   90.00
#
_symmetry.space_group_name_H-M   'P 1'
#
loop_
_entity.id
_entity.type
_entity.pdbx_description
1 polymer ?
#
loop_
_entity_poly.entity_id
_entity_poly.type
_entity_poly.pdbx_seq_one_letter_code
_entity_poly.pdbx_strand_id
1 'polypeptide(L)' 'MDEKISLVIFTDPMMGLSYECEPIMRKIETHFANRVEFDYVMSGLVRDVYELVDPDELALGKDVAIDRYNARLADVYRAE' A
#
# COMPACT_ATOMS: atom_id res chain seq x y z
N MET A 1 32.35 -7.20 -11.36
CA MET A 1 31.13 -6.51 -10.93
C MET A 1 30.29 -7.58 -10.28
N ASP A 2 30.06 -7.50 -8.97
CA ASP A 2 29.25 -8.52 -8.29
C ASP A 2 27.84 -8.49 -8.88
N GLU A 3 27.29 -9.67 -9.18
CA GLU A 3 25.96 -9.82 -9.74
C GLU A 3 24.91 -9.43 -8.68
N LYS A 4 24.06 -8.46 -9.02
CA LYS A 4 22.95 -8.03 -8.16
C LYS A 4 21.75 -8.94 -8.37
N ILE A 5 21.06 -9.27 -7.28
CA ILE A 5 19.77 -9.96 -7.31
C ILE A 5 18.67 -8.90 -7.42
N SER A 6 17.84 -8.97 -8.47
CA SER A 6 16.62 -8.18 -8.57
C SER A 6 15.48 -8.88 -7.83
N LEU A 7 14.78 -8.12 -6.99
CA LEU A 7 13.57 -8.53 -6.28
C LEU A 7 12.41 -7.69 -6.80
N VAL A 8 11.46 -8.33 -7.48
CA VAL A 8 10.25 -7.68 -7.97
C VAL A 8 9.15 -7.82 -6.92
N ILE A 9 8.69 -6.69 -6.38
CA ILE A 9 7.65 -6.61 -5.36
C ILE A 9 6.35 -6.17 -6.00
N PHE A 10 5.38 -7.07 -6.00
CA PHE A 10 4.00 -6.82 -6.42
C PHE A 10 3.21 -6.28 -5.23
N THR A 11 2.76 -5.03 -5.30
CA THR A 11 2.13 -4.33 -4.16
C THR A 11 1.02 -3.39 -4.61
N ASP A 12 0.18 -2.96 -3.66
CA ASP A 12 -0.86 -1.97 -3.87
C ASP A 12 -0.93 -1.04 -2.64
N PRO A 13 -1.12 0.28 -2.81
CA PRO A 13 -1.25 1.22 -1.70
C PRO A 13 -2.40 0.89 -0.73
N MET A 14 -3.44 0.20 -1.21
CA MET A 14 -4.58 -0.23 -0.40
C MET A 14 -4.34 -1.56 0.33
N MET A 15 -3.21 -2.23 0.09
CA MET A 15 -2.87 -3.49 0.76
C MET A 15 -2.18 -3.21 2.11
N GLY A 16 -2.92 -3.30 3.22
CA GLY A 16 -2.38 -3.08 4.56
C GLY A 16 -1.16 -3.97 4.88
N LEU A 17 -1.18 -5.24 4.46
CA LEU A 17 -0.06 -6.17 4.65
C LEU A 17 1.22 -5.72 3.93
N SER A 18 1.09 -5.03 2.79
CA SER A 18 2.26 -4.48 2.10
C SER A 18 2.93 -3.38 2.93
N TYR A 19 2.13 -2.53 3.57
CA TYR A 19 2.65 -1.52 4.50
C TYR A 19 3.33 -2.16 5.72
N GLU A 20 2.74 -3.22 6.27
CA GLU A 20 3.35 -3.98 7.39
C GLU A 20 4.67 -4.65 7.00
N CYS A 21 4.88 -4.96 5.72
CA CYS A 21 6.13 -5.53 5.21
C CYS A 21 7.25 -4.49 5.00
N GLU A 22 6.97 -3.19 5.00
CA GLU A 22 7.99 -2.13 4.77
C GLU A 22 9.23 -2.26 5.67
N PRO A 23 9.13 -2.52 6.99
CA PRO A 23 10.30 -2.72 7.84
C PRO A 23 11.16 -3.92 7.42
N ILE A 24 10.54 -4.98 6.88
CA ILE A 24 11.24 -6.17 6.39
C ILE A 24 11.98 -5.82 5.10
N MET A 25 11.31 -5.16 4.15
CA MET A 25 11.91 -4.73 2.87
C MET A 25 13.10 -3.81 3.13
N ARG A 26 12.94 -2.83 4.03
CA ARG A 26 14.01 -1.92 4.42
C ARG A 26 15.19 -2.64 5.06
N LYS A 27 14.95 -3.67 5.88
CA LYS A 27 16.01 -4.48 6.49
C LYS A 27 16.79 -5.28 5.45
N ILE A 28 16.11 -5.85 4.45
CA ILE A 28 16.75 -6.57 3.35
C ILE A 28 17.60 -5.60 2.51
N GLU A 29 17.02 -4.47 2.10
CA GLU A 29 17.70 -3.43 1.32
C GLU A 29 18.97 -2.94 2.03
N THR A 30 18.90 -2.63 3.32
CA THR A 30 20.04 -2.07 4.06
C THR A 30 21.09 -3.14 4.40
N HIS A 31 20.68 -4.37 4.70
CA HIS A 31 21.61 -5.44 5.06
C HIS A 31 22.38 -5.97 3.85
N PHE A 32 21.75 -6.05 2.68
CA PHE A 32 22.36 -6.58 1.46
C PHE A 32 22.79 -5.49 0.46
N ALA A 33 22.34 -4.24 0.65
CA ALA A 33 22.77 -3.01 -0.04
C ALA A 33 23.10 -3.23 -1.52
N ASN A 34 24.38 -3.12 -1.88
CA ASN A 34 24.86 -3.19 -3.27
C ASN A 34 24.67 -4.57 -3.96
N ARG A 35 24.06 -5.54 -3.29
CA ARG A 35 23.79 -6.89 -3.80
C ARG A 35 22.32 -7.12 -4.16
N VAL A 36 21.42 -6.23 -3.77
CA VAL A 36 19.98 -6.36 -4.03
C VAL A 36 19.45 -5.08 -4.67
N GLU A 37 18.55 -5.24 -5.63
CA GLU A 37 17.78 -4.16 -6.25
C GLU A 37 16.30 -4.48 -6.11
N PHE A 38 15.50 -3.47 -5.74
CA PHE A 38 14.06 -3.61 -5.56
C PHE A 38 13.32 -2.91 -6.69
N ASP A 39 12.47 -3.68 -7.37
CA ASP A 39 11.57 -3.20 -8.41
C ASP A 39 10.13 -3.31 -7.91
N TYR A 40 9.37 -2.22 -7.90
CA TYR A 40 7.99 -2.22 -7.42
C TYR A 40 7.01 -2.20 -8.59
N VAL A 41 6.04 -3.11 -8.54
CA VAL A 41 4.97 -3.23 -9.55
C VAL A 41 3.62 -3.04 -8.86
N MET A 42 2.87 -2.06 -9.34
CA MET A 42 1.49 -1.82 -8.91
C MET A 42 0.59 -2.98 -9.37
N SER A 43 0.08 -3.77 -8.42
CA SER A 43 -0.71 -4.97 -8.70
C SER A 43 -2.20 -4.70 -8.91
N GLY A 44 -2.70 -3.53 -8.53
CA GLY A 44 -4.09 -3.13 -8.77
C GLY A 44 -5.10 -3.95 -7.97
N LEU A 45 -4.90 -4.03 -6.64
CA LEU A 45 -5.83 -4.66 -5.70
C LEU A 45 -7.22 -4.03 -5.83
N VAL A 46 -7.25 -2.70 -5.94
CA VAL A 46 -8.47 -1.91 -6.04
C VAL A 46 -8.42 -1.15 -7.36
N ARG A 47 -9.41 -1.39 -8.22
CA ARG A 47 -9.48 -0.72 -9.54
C ARG A 47 -9.90 0.74 -9.40
N ASP A 48 -10.86 1.00 -8.52
CA ASP A 48 -11.31 2.34 -8.16
C ASP A 48 -11.59 2.38 -6.65
N VAL A 49 -10.90 3.26 -5.93
CA VAL A 49 -11.07 3.43 -4.47
C VAL A 49 -12.48 3.87 -4.10
N TYR A 50 -13.20 4.53 -5.02
CA TYR A 50 -14.59 4.93 -4.80
C TYR A 50 -15.58 3.75 -4.85
N GLU A 51 -15.14 2.54 -5.20
CA GLU A 51 -15.95 1.32 -5.00
C GLU A 51 -15.97 0.88 -3.52
N LEU A 52 -15.06 1.41 -2.68
CA LEU A 52 -14.94 1.06 -1.26
C LEU A 52 -15.60 2.05 -0.31
N VAL A 53 -15.98 3.23 -0.81
CA VAL A 53 -16.63 4.28 -0.01
C VAL A 53 -18.13 4.02 0.06
N ASP A 54 -18.81 4.68 1.00
CA ASP A 54 -20.26 4.63 1.08
C ASP A 54 -20.89 5.36 -0.13
N PRO A 55 -21.82 4.74 -0.89
CA PRO A 55 -22.45 5.36 -2.05
C PRO A 55 -23.20 6.66 -1.74
N ASP A 56 -23.80 6.78 -0.56
CA ASP A 56 -24.52 7.99 -0.15
C ASP A 56 -23.54 9.13 0.14
N GLU A 57 -22.35 8.82 0.64
CA GLU A 57 -21.27 9.80 0.82
C GLU A 57 -20.65 10.18 -0.51
N LEU A 58 -20.51 9.23 -1.44
CA LEU A 58 -20.04 9.49 -2.80
C LEU A 58 -20.97 10.45 -3.55
N ALA A 59 -22.28 10.35 -3.32
CA ALA A 59 -23.27 11.28 -3.87
C ALA A 59 -23.09 12.73 -3.37
N LEU A 60 -22.47 12.93 -2.21
CA LEU A 60 -22.12 14.25 -1.68
C LEU A 60 -20.83 14.83 -2.27
N GLY A 61 -20.01 13.99 -2.91
CA GLY A 61 -18.75 14.36 -3.55
C GLY A 61 -17.61 13.42 -3.18
N LYS A 62 -16.67 13.25 -4.12
CA LYS A 62 -15.51 12.35 -3.99
C LYS A 62 -14.63 12.69 -2.77
N ASP A 63 -14.40 13.96 -2.52
CA ASP A 63 -13.58 14.41 -1.39
C ASP A 63 -14.25 14.08 -0.05
N VAL A 64 -15.57 14.31 0.06
CA VAL A 64 -16.35 13.97 1.25
C VAL A 64 -16.32 12.46 1.51
N ALA A 65 -16.49 11.67 0.46
CA ALA A 65 -16.52 10.21 0.57
C ALA A 65 -15.17 9.63 1.01
N ILE A 66 -14.05 10.12 0.44
CA ILE A 66 -12.73 9.61 0.81
C ILE A 66 -12.32 10.06 2.21
N ASP A 67 -12.64 11.28 2.62
CA ASP A 67 -12.32 11.79 3.97
C ASP A 67 -13.04 10.96 5.05
N ARG A 68 -14.32 10.66 4.83
CA ARG A 68 -15.11 9.84 5.76
C ARG A 68 -14.68 8.37 5.75
N TYR A 69 -14.34 7.83 4.58
CA TYR A 69 -13.77 6.49 4.48
C TYR A 69 -12.46 6.39 5.28
N ASN A 70 -11.54 7.35 5.09
CA ASN A 70 -10.25 7.36 5.79
C ASN A 70 -10.43 7.50 7.31
N ALA A 71 -11.39 8.32 7.77
CA ALA A 71 -11.69 8.44 9.20
C ALA A 71 -12.15 7.10 9.81
N ARG A 72 -13.05 6.37 9.12
CA ARG A 72 -13.48 5.03 9.54
C ARG A 72 -12.34 4.01 9.50
N LEU A 73 -11.53 4.04 8.44
CA LEU A 73 -10.39 3.14 8.30
C LEU A 73 -9.37 3.34 9.43
N ALA A 74 -9.14 4.60 9.83
CA ALA A 74 -8.28 4.91 10.98
C ALA A 74 -8.86 4.39 12.31
N ASP A 75 -10.18 4.34 12.48
CA ASP A 75 -10.81 3.71 13.65
C ASP A 75 -10.57 2.20 13.69
N VAL A 76 -10.63 1.53 12.53
CA VAL A 76 -10.29 0.09 12.42
C VAL A 76 -8.84 -0.14 12.83
N TYR A 77 -7.89 0.60 12.26
CA TYR A 77 -6.47 0.45 12.60
C TYR A 77 -6.13 0.78 14.05
N ARG A 78 -6.92 1.62 14.73
CA ARG A 78 -6.73 1.91 16.15
C ARG A 78 -7.29 0.85 17.09
N ALA A 79 -8.17 -0.02 16.58
CA ALA A 79 -8.79 -1.09 17.36
C ALA A 79 -7.97 -2.39 17.38
N GLU A 80 -7.03 -2.54 16.43
CA GLU A 80 -6.03 -3.60 16.36
C GLU A 80 -4.85 -3.33 17.32
#